data_AF-A0A328U241-F1
#
_entry.id   AF-A0A328U241-F1
#
_cell.length_a   1.000
_cell.length_b   1.000
_cell.length_c   1.000
_cell.angle_alpha   90.00
_cell.angle_beta   90.00
_cell.angle_gamma   90.00
#
_symmetry.space_group_name_H-M   'P 1'
#
loop_
_entity.id
_entity.type
_entity.pdbx_description
1 polymer ?
#
loop_
_entity_poly.entity_id
_entity_poly.type
_entity_poly.pdbx_seq_one_letter_code
_entity_poly.pdbx_strand_id
1 'polypeptide(L)'
;MIRFMVYSLFILLLGLVSITVGIIKGRVWAVDYINPATIGSIEAREGITNAFIYCPVIFGGVLVVLGLVIFAIVFSHWTKKHL
;
A
#
# COMPACT_ATOMS: atom_id res chain seq x y z
N MET A 1 17.96 1.31 -19.03
CA MET A 1 16.92 2.27 -18.61
C MET A 1 15.53 1.65 -18.60
N ILE A 2 15.10 0.95 -19.64
CA ILE A 2 13.82 0.22 -19.67
C ILE A 2 13.63 -0.71 -18.45
N ARG A 3 14.65 -1.48 -18.07
CA ARG A 3 14.60 -2.35 -16.87
C ARG A 3 14.26 -1.58 -15.58
N PHE A 4 14.77 -0.38 -15.39
CA PHE A 4 14.47 0.46 -14.22
C PHE A 4 13.05 1.02 -14.25
N MET A 5 12.52 1.33 -15.43
CA MET A 5 11.11 1.74 -15.57
C MET A 5 10.17 0.58 -15.25
N VAL A 6 10.53 -0.65 -15.67
CA VAL A 6 9.77 -1.87 -15.33
C VAL A 6 9.81 -2.14 -13.82
N TYR A 7 10.97 -2.00 -13.17
CA TYR A 7 11.04 -2.16 -11.71
C TYR A 7 10.24 -1.10 -10.95
N SER A 8 10.28 0.16 -11.38
CA SER A 8 9.45 1.22 -10.82
C SER A 8 7.95 0.92 -10.97
N LEU A 9 7.52 0.46 -12.15
CA LEU A 9 6.12 0.03 -12.37
C LEU A 9 5.73 -1.13 -11.47
N PHE A 10 6.63 -2.11 -11.29
CA PHE A 10 6.38 -3.24 -10.40
C PHE A 10 6.24 -2.81 -8.93
N ILE A 11 7.09 -1.87 -8.48
CA ILE A 11 7.02 -1.29 -7.13
C ILE A 11 5.71 -0.51 -6.93
N LEU A 12 5.27 0.26 -7.94
CA LEU A 12 3.99 0.96 -7.94
C LEU A 12 2.82 -0.02 -7.79
N LEU A 13 2.81 -1.10 -8.59
CA LEU A 13 1.77 -2.12 -8.53
C LEU A 13 1.74 -2.82 -7.17
N LEU A 14 2.90 -3.18 -6.61
CA LEU A 14 2.99 -3.76 -5.27
C LEU A 14 2.42 -2.82 -4.20
N GLY A 15 2.73 -1.52 -4.30
CA GLY A 15 2.19 -0.53 -3.38
C GLY A 15 0.67 -0.40 -3.47
N LEU A 16 0.12 -0.34 -4.69
CA LEU A 16 -1.33 -0.28 -4.91
C LEU A 16 -2.05 -1.54 -4.42
N VAL A 17 -1.49 -2.73 -4.67
CA VAL A 17 -2.03 -3.99 -4.17
C VAL A 17 -2.03 -4.01 -2.64
N SER A 18 -0.94 -3.55 -2.00
CA SER A 18 -0.86 -3.50 -0.54
C SER A 18 -1.91 -2.56 0.06
N ILE A 19 -2.10 -1.36 -0.50
CA ILE A 19 -3.17 -0.43 -0.10
C ILE A 19 -4.54 -1.09 -0.28
N THR A 20 -4.78 -1.71 -1.43
CA THR A 20 -6.06 -2.36 -1.73
C THR A 20 -6.38 -3.48 -0.74
N VAL A 21 -5.40 -4.33 -0.42
CA VAL A 21 -5.55 -5.38 0.60
C VAL A 21 -5.85 -4.78 1.97
N GLY A 22 -5.16 -3.70 2.36
CA GLY A 22 -5.42 -3.00 3.61
C GLY A 22 -6.85 -2.44 3.70
N ILE A 23 -7.34 -1.82 2.63
CA ILE A 23 -8.70 -1.27 2.55
C ILE A 23 -9.75 -2.39 2.57
N ILE A 24 -9.57 -3.46 1.77
CA ILE A 24 -10.53 -4.58 1.71
C ILE A 24 -10.59 -5.28 3.07
N LYS A 25 -9.45 -5.61 3.68
CA LYS A 25 -9.43 -6.20 5.01
C LYS A 25 -10.07 -5.25 6.02
N GLY A 26 -9.76 -3.95 5.99
CA GLY A 26 -10.43 -3.00 6.87
C GLY A 26 -11.95 -2.99 6.77
N ARG A 27 -12.49 -3.12 5.55
CA ARG A 27 -13.94 -3.23 5.34
C ARG A 27 -14.53 -4.54 5.86
N VAL A 28 -13.86 -5.68 5.64
CA VAL A 28 -14.34 -6.98 6.16
C VAL A 28 -14.41 -6.95 7.68
N TRP A 29 -13.38 -6.42 8.34
CA TRP A 29 -13.34 -6.33 9.79
C TRP A 29 -14.40 -5.36 10.34
N ALA A 30 -14.68 -4.25 9.64
CA ALA A 30 -15.77 -3.35 10.00
C ALA A 30 -17.16 -4.03 9.93
N VAL A 31 -17.35 -5.01 9.04
CA VAL A 31 -18.58 -5.82 8.98
C VAL A 31 -18.63 -6.84 10.12
N ASP A 32 -17.50 -7.46 10.46
CA ASP A 32 -17.38 -8.37 11.62
C ASP A 32 -17.54 -7.66 12.97
N TYR A 33 -17.38 -6.33 13.03
CA TYR A 33 -17.71 -5.50 14.19
C TYR A 33 -19.22 -5.45 14.48
N ILE A 34 -20.06 -5.68 13.46
CA ILE A 34 -21.52 -5.65 13.58
C ILE A 34 -22.06 -6.98 14.12
N ASN A 35 -21.26 -8.05 14.13
CA ASN A 35 -21.67 -9.35 14.66
C ASN A 35 -21.31 -9.49 16.15
N PRO A 36 -22.28 -9.42 17.08
CA PRO A 36 -22.03 -9.39 18.53
C PRO A 36 -21.53 -10.73 19.11
N ALA A 37 -21.38 -11.78 18.30
CA ALA A 37 -21.03 -13.12 18.76
C ALA A 37 -19.53 -13.34 19.09
N THR A 38 -18.65 -12.36 18.85
CA THR A 38 -17.19 -12.49 19.09
C THR A 38 -16.71 -11.57 20.20
N ILE A 39 -16.92 -12.00 21.45
CA ILE A 39 -16.53 -11.27 22.66
C ILE A 39 -15.04 -11.53 22.94
N GLY A 40 -14.19 -10.62 22.47
CA GLY A 40 -12.86 -10.36 23.00
C GLY A 40 -12.75 -8.88 23.36
N SER A 41 -11.91 -8.52 24.35
CA SER A 41 -11.78 -7.14 24.86
C SER A 41 -11.66 -6.12 23.73
N ILE A 42 -12.56 -5.13 23.73
CA ILE A 42 -12.74 -4.12 22.68
C ILE A 42 -11.41 -3.40 22.37
N GLU A 43 -10.62 -3.08 23.40
CA GLU A 43 -9.33 -2.39 23.29
C GLU A 43 -8.25 -3.20 22.55
N ALA A 44 -8.15 -4.51 22.80
CA ALA A 44 -7.21 -5.38 22.07
C ALA A 44 -7.64 -5.53 20.60
N ARG A 45 -8.95 -5.48 20.32
CA ARG A 45 -9.51 -5.61 18.99
C ARG A 45 -9.31 -4.34 18.17
N GLU A 46 -9.44 -3.15 18.77
CA GLU A 46 -9.14 -1.87 18.12
C GLU A 46 -7.65 -1.74 17.79
N GLY A 47 -6.76 -2.11 18.71
CA GLY A 47 -5.31 -2.09 18.48
C GLY A 47 -4.88 -2.99 17.31
N ILE A 48 -5.42 -4.21 17.25
CA ILE A 48 -5.15 -5.16 16.15
C ILE A 48 -5.80 -4.67 14.84
N THR A 49 -7.06 -4.21 14.87
CA THR A 49 -7.77 -3.75 13.67
C THR A 49 -7.07 -2.55 13.05
N ASN A 50 -6.67 -1.58 13.85
CA ASN A 50 -5.91 -0.42 13.39
C ASN A 50 -4.56 -0.85 12.82
N ALA A 51 -3.81 -1.73 13.49
CA ALA A 51 -2.53 -2.22 12.97
C ALA A 51 -2.68 -2.96 11.62
N PHE A 52 -3.71 -3.80 11.46
CA PHE A 52 -3.93 -4.58 10.23
C PHE A 52 -4.45 -3.74 9.05
N ILE A 53 -5.05 -2.58 9.30
CA ILE A 53 -5.52 -1.67 8.25
C ILE A 53 -4.43 -0.66 7.91
N TYR A 54 -3.88 0.02 8.92
CA TYR A 54 -2.94 1.12 8.69
C TYR A 54 -1.57 0.62 8.22
N CYS A 55 -1.09 -0.52 8.71
CA CYS A 55 0.22 -1.04 8.32
C CYS A 55 0.35 -1.33 6.81
N PRO A 56 -0.54 -2.10 6.15
CA PRO A 56 -0.47 -2.32 4.71
C PRO A 56 -0.75 -1.05 3.88
N VAL A 57 -1.61 -0.15 4.36
CA VAL A 57 -1.87 1.12 3.65
C VAL A 57 -0.66 2.04 3.69
N ILE A 58 -0.02 2.21 4.84
CA ILE A 58 1.19 3.04 4.98
C ILE A 58 2.34 2.42 4.20
N PHE A 59 2.56 1.11 4.34
CA PHE A 59 3.60 0.39 3.61
C PHE A 59 3.40 0.51 2.10
N GLY A 60 2.17 0.28 1.62
CA GLY A 60 1.84 0.44 0.21
C GLY A 60 2.00 1.88 -0.28
N GLY A 61 1.63 2.88 0.54
CA GLY A 61 1.85 4.29 0.24
C GLY A 61 3.34 4.63 0.07
N VAL A 62 4.19 4.14 0.97
CA VAL A 62 5.65 4.32 0.87
C VAL A 62 6.20 3.69 -0.41
N LEU A 63 5.74 2.49 -0.77
CA LEU A 63 6.12 1.84 -2.03
C LEU A 63 5.69 2.65 -3.25
N VAL A 64 4.47 3.20 -3.27
CA VAL A 64 4.00 4.04 -4.37
C VAL A 64 4.89 5.27 -4.54
N VAL A 65 5.19 5.98 -3.45
CA VAL A 65 6.06 7.16 -3.48
C VAL A 65 7.46 6.81 -3.97
N LEU A 66 8.06 5.73 -3.46
CA LEU A 66 9.36 5.24 -3.92
C LEU A 66 9.35 4.92 -5.43
N GLY A 67 8.32 4.21 -5.88
CA GLY A 67 8.13 3.88 -7.29
C GLY A 67 8.08 5.12 -8.18
N LEU A 68 7.32 6.15 -7.79
CA LEU A 68 7.23 7.42 -8.52
C LEU A 68 8.54 8.19 -8.54
N VAL A 69 9.26 8.26 -7.42
CA VAL A 69 10.55 8.95 -7.36
C VAL A 69 11.58 8.30 -8.29
N ILE A 70 11.67 6.96 -8.25
CA ILE A 70 12.56 6.21 -9.15
C ILE A 70 12.15 6.44 -10.61
N PHE A 71 10.85 6.42 -10.91
CA PHE A 71 10.35 6.70 -12.26
C PHE A 71 10.78 8.09 -12.74
N ALA A 72 10.56 9.12 -11.92
CA ALA A 72 10.87 10.50 -12.26
C ALA A 72 12.37 10.72 -12.51
N ILE A 73 13.24 10.12 -11.69
CA ILE A 73 14.70 10.19 -11.86
C ILE A 73 15.12 9.52 -13.17
N VAL A 74 14.64 8.30 -13.43
CA VAL A 74 15.00 7.54 -14.64
C VAL A 74 14.47 8.24 -15.89
N PHE A 75 13.24 8.77 -15.83
CA PHE A 75 12.62 9.52 -16.91
C PHE A 75 13.35 10.84 -17.18
N SER A 76 13.68 11.62 -16.14
CA SER A 76 14.46 12.86 -16.29
C SER A 76 15.84 12.61 -16.90
N HIS A 77 16.49 11.52 -16.52
CA HIS A 77 17.77 11.15 -17.12
C HIS A 77 17.62 10.66 -18.57
N TRP A 78 16.46 10.09 -18.93
CA TRP A 78 16.15 9.70 -20.30
C TRP A 78 15.93 10.91 -21.20
N THR A 79 15.09 11.84 -20.76
CA THR A 79 14.77 13.04 -21.53
C THR A 79 16.02 13.87 -21.80
N LYS A 80 16.91 14.03 -20.80
CA LYS A 80 18.21 14.73 -20.98
C LYS A 80 19.18 14.07 -21.97
N LYS A 81 18.99 12.79 -22.28
CA LYS A 81 19.87 12.05 -23.21
C LYS A 81 19.34 11.99 -24.63
N HIS A 82 18.05 12.28 -24.83
CA HIS A 82 17.35 12.08 -26.09
C HIS A 82 16.63 13.34 -26.61
N LEU A 83 16.61 14.43 -25.83
CA LEU A 83 16.46 15.81 -26.30
C LEU A 83 17.84 16.49 -26.35
#